data_AF-A0A7C6ZLG1-F1
#
_entry.id   AF-A0A7C6ZLG1-F1
#
_cell.length_a   1.000
_cell.length_b   1.000
_cell.length_c   1.000
_cell.angle_alpha   90.00
_cell.angle_beta   90.00
_cell.angle_gamma   90.00
#
_symmetry.space_group_name_H-M   'P 1'
#
loop_
_entity.id
_entity.type
_entity.pdbx_description
1 polymer ?
#
loop_
_entity_poly.entity_id
_entity_poly.type
_entity_poly.pdbx_seq_one_letter_code
_entity_poly.pdbx_strand_id
1 'polypeptide(L)'
;MRSILWIRGVFGLRDGDRRLVLAFLFSLVMLLFARLGREMVPLSCHEAMVSAAKTMEEAISVLRRARVSRGIPIDVRYDPNRTGLIGMDLTPTTTTPGSLTAKRTATSPEAAALLVRLLTEAGVKRGDVVAVGASGSFPGLMVATLSACKALEVTPILITSLGASSWGANIPEFTWLDMEQALVEAGVFSWRSSAVSLGGDEDRGGGMLPEGIEALKNAITRVSVLSQTGSSSPGGGSSTGSEAGFPAGHRATVPVFLNDNGSPGLGIERSIETRMQIYKDAAGGRRIAAFVNIGGASANVGTSGAFLKVKPGLHFTLPPCPEQGKGVMFRMSEQGVPVIHLLYIEGLAQKYGLKFDPIPLPKPGEGRVYYRERFPRWFPPFILLVYSVGLGVISGWRRTFFLQRPVR
;
A
#
# COMPACT_ATOMS: atom_id res chain seq x y z
N MET A 1 35.47 -26.32 51.33
CA MET A 1 36.34 -26.22 50.13
C MET A 1 36.42 -27.55 49.32
N ARG A 2 35.30 -28.27 49.12
CA ARG A 2 35.29 -29.54 48.33
C ARG A 2 34.12 -29.66 47.34
N SER A 3 33.48 -28.56 46.99
CA SER A 3 32.30 -28.55 46.11
C SER A 3 32.60 -28.11 44.66
N ILE A 4 33.86 -27.83 44.32
CA ILE A 4 34.28 -27.32 43.00
C ILE A 4 34.83 -28.42 42.08
N LEU A 5 35.06 -29.64 42.58
CA LEU A 5 35.72 -30.69 41.78
C LEU A 5 34.80 -31.52 40.87
N TRP A 6 33.47 -31.35 40.92
CA TRP A 6 32.54 -32.26 40.24
C TRP A 6 32.27 -31.93 38.76
N ILE A 7 32.71 -30.77 38.25
CA ILE A 7 32.48 -30.37 36.84
C ILE A 7 33.59 -30.89 35.89
N ARG A 8 34.66 -31.52 36.40
CA ARG A 8 35.76 -32.01 35.53
C ARG A 8 35.44 -33.30 34.75
N GLY A 9 34.36 -34.00 35.08
CA GLY A 9 34.08 -35.36 34.58
C GLY A 9 32.92 -35.51 33.58
N VAL A 10 32.12 -34.49 33.30
CA VAL A 10 30.83 -34.71 32.61
C VAL A 10 30.95 -34.93 31.09
N PHE A 11 32.09 -34.64 30.45
CA PHE A 11 32.18 -34.73 28.97
C PHE A 11 33.41 -35.41 28.37
N GLY A 12 34.43 -35.86 29.11
CA GLY A 12 35.56 -36.62 28.54
C GLY A 12 36.34 -35.95 27.37
N LEU A 13 36.06 -34.68 27.08
CA LEU A 13 36.60 -33.94 25.94
C LEU A 13 38.05 -33.50 26.20
N ARG A 14 38.91 -33.51 25.16
CA ARG A 14 40.26 -32.91 25.22
C ARG A 14 40.13 -31.40 25.46
N ASP A 15 41.14 -30.77 26.03
CA ASP A 15 41.10 -29.32 26.35
C ASP A 15 40.84 -28.44 25.11
N GLY A 16 41.26 -28.87 23.92
CA GLY A 16 40.93 -28.20 22.65
C GLY A 16 39.43 -28.25 22.35
N ASP A 17 38.80 -29.41 22.47
CA ASP A 17 37.38 -29.61 22.22
C ASP A 17 36.51 -28.80 23.19
N ARG A 18 36.93 -28.69 24.47
CA ARG A 18 36.26 -27.84 25.47
C ARG A 18 36.27 -26.36 25.08
N ARG A 19 37.39 -25.85 24.56
CA ARG A 19 37.49 -24.45 24.09
C ARG A 19 36.62 -24.20 22.88
N LEU A 20 36.52 -25.17 21.96
CA LEU A 20 35.64 -25.07 20.80
C LEU A 20 34.16 -25.02 21.22
N VAL A 21 33.73 -25.87 22.15
CA VAL A 21 32.36 -25.84 22.69
C VAL A 21 32.06 -24.51 23.38
N LEU A 22 32.99 -23.99 24.19
CA LEU A 22 32.82 -22.69 24.85
C LEU A 22 32.77 -21.54 23.85
N ALA A 23 33.62 -21.55 22.82
CA ALA A 23 33.59 -20.54 21.76
C ALA A 23 32.26 -20.59 21.00
N PHE A 24 31.76 -21.78 20.66
CA PHE A 24 30.46 -21.95 20.00
C PHE A 24 29.31 -21.41 20.85
N LEU A 25 29.24 -21.77 22.13
CA LEU A 25 28.20 -21.27 23.05
C LEU A 25 28.29 -19.75 23.23
N PHE A 26 29.49 -19.20 23.35
CA PHE A 26 29.71 -17.76 23.44
C PHE A 26 29.27 -17.04 22.17
N SER A 27 29.58 -17.57 20.99
CA SER A 27 29.09 -17.04 19.71
C SER A 27 27.58 -17.10 19.60
N LEU A 28 26.93 -18.16 20.10
CA LEU A 28 25.47 -18.27 20.12
C LEU A 28 24.83 -17.22 21.03
N VAL A 29 25.40 -16.99 22.23
CA VAL A 29 24.95 -15.95 23.16
C VAL A 29 25.14 -14.56 22.57
N MET A 30 26.29 -14.30 21.94
CA MET A 30 26.57 -13.00 21.31
C MET A 30 25.66 -12.75 20.10
N LEU A 31 25.34 -13.79 19.32
CA LEU A 31 24.37 -13.70 18.24
C LEU A 31 22.96 -13.38 18.77
N LEU A 32 22.55 -14.02 19.87
CA LEU A 32 21.26 -13.74 20.51
C LEU A 32 21.20 -12.31 21.04
N PHE A 33 22.23 -11.86 21.75
CA PHE A 33 22.32 -10.49 22.27
C PHE A 33 22.32 -9.46 21.12
N ALA A 34 23.06 -9.72 20.05
CA ALA A 34 23.06 -8.89 18.84
C ALA A 34 21.68 -8.83 18.15
N ARG A 35 20.84 -9.88 18.27
CA ARG A 35 19.47 -9.83 17.75
C ARG A 35 18.54 -8.99 18.61
N LEU A 36 18.76 -8.94 19.93
CA LEU A 36 17.89 -8.26 20.89
C LEU A 36 18.18 -6.76 21.04
N GLY A 37 19.39 -6.27 20.74
CA GLY A 37 19.74 -4.85 20.92
C GLY A 37 19.28 -3.91 19.81
N ARG A 38 18.19 -4.22 19.11
CA ARG A 38 17.59 -3.33 18.11
C ARG A 38 16.61 -2.38 18.80
N GLU A 39 16.67 -1.11 18.43
CA GLU A 39 15.72 -0.09 18.88
C GLU A 39 14.73 0.24 17.75
N MET A 40 13.50 0.57 18.13
CA MET A 40 12.46 1.05 17.23
C MET A 40 12.54 2.57 17.13
N VAL A 41 12.96 3.06 15.97
CA VAL A 41 13.09 4.50 15.71
C VAL A 41 11.99 4.93 14.74
N PRO A 42 11.24 6.01 15.04
CA PRO A 42 10.24 6.55 14.11
C PRO A 42 10.84 6.86 12.73
N LEU A 43 10.05 6.64 11.68
CA LEU A 43 10.42 7.05 10.32
C LEU A 43 10.41 8.59 10.20
N SER A 44 11.20 9.14 9.27
CA SER A 44 11.24 10.59 9.04
C SER A 44 9.91 11.16 8.56
N CYS A 45 9.08 10.34 7.94
CA CYS A 45 7.73 10.69 7.49
C CYS A 45 6.63 10.32 8.51
N HIS A 46 6.98 10.02 9.76
CA HIS A 46 6.04 9.55 10.80
C HIS A 46 4.81 10.45 10.95
N GLU A 47 4.99 11.78 10.99
CA GLU A 47 3.87 12.73 11.12
C GLU A 47 2.90 12.65 9.94
N ALA A 48 3.42 12.61 8.70
CA ALA A 48 2.62 12.43 7.50
C ALA A 48 1.91 11.07 7.50
N MET A 49 2.55 10.01 7.98
CA MET A 49 1.94 8.68 8.11
C MET A 49 0.74 8.70 9.07
N VAL A 50 0.89 9.36 10.24
CA VAL A 50 -0.20 9.50 11.22
C VAL A 50 -1.32 10.38 10.66
N SER A 51 -0.99 11.46 9.97
CA SER A 51 -1.96 12.33 9.28
C SER A 51 -2.79 11.57 8.24
N ALA A 52 -2.13 10.76 7.40
CA ALA A 52 -2.80 9.94 6.40
C ALA A 52 -3.72 8.88 7.04
N ALA A 53 -3.26 8.22 8.10
CA ALA A 53 -4.07 7.25 8.84
C ALA A 53 -5.32 7.89 9.47
N LYS A 54 -5.19 9.09 10.06
CA LYS A 54 -6.35 9.85 10.58
C LYS A 54 -7.33 10.26 9.48
N THR A 55 -6.82 10.72 8.33
CA THR A 55 -7.65 11.04 7.17
C THR A 55 -8.43 9.81 6.68
N MET A 56 -7.79 8.64 6.65
CA MET A 56 -8.45 7.39 6.28
C MET A 56 -9.51 6.96 7.29
N GLU A 57 -9.27 7.15 8.60
CA GLU A 57 -10.26 6.89 9.65
C GLU A 57 -11.51 7.78 9.51
N GLU A 58 -11.30 9.07 9.22
CA GLU A 58 -12.38 10.02 8.89
C GLU A 58 -13.16 9.58 7.64
N ALA A 59 -12.45 9.22 6.56
CA ALA A 59 -13.04 8.72 5.33
C ALA A 59 -13.91 7.48 5.57
N ILE A 60 -13.43 6.51 6.35
CA ILE A 60 -14.19 5.32 6.74
C ILE A 60 -15.47 5.71 7.47
N SER A 61 -15.42 6.67 8.39
CA SER A 61 -16.62 7.16 9.08
C SER A 61 -17.63 7.81 8.12
N VAL A 62 -17.16 8.57 7.13
CA VAL A 62 -18.03 9.18 6.10
C VAL A 62 -18.69 8.10 5.25
N LEU A 63 -17.91 7.13 4.78
CA LEU A 63 -18.43 6.04 3.94
C LEU A 63 -19.41 5.13 4.68
N ARG A 64 -19.14 4.81 5.96
CA ARG A 64 -20.11 4.12 6.82
C ARG A 64 -21.45 4.85 6.83
N ARG A 65 -21.44 6.17 7.12
CA ARG A 65 -22.67 6.97 7.18
C ARG A 65 -23.37 7.02 5.82
N ALA A 66 -22.62 7.25 4.74
CA ALA A 66 -23.14 7.32 3.38
C ALA A 66 -23.80 6.01 2.93
N ARG A 67 -23.25 4.87 3.31
CA ARG A 67 -23.84 3.55 3.04
C ARG A 67 -25.14 3.35 3.83
N VAL A 68 -25.11 3.61 5.14
CA VAL A 68 -26.27 3.41 6.02
C VAL A 68 -27.42 4.36 5.64
N SER A 69 -27.13 5.61 5.27
CA SER A 69 -28.15 6.58 4.85
C SER A 69 -28.87 6.19 3.55
N ARG A 70 -28.28 5.30 2.74
CA ARG A 70 -28.90 4.72 1.55
C ARG A 70 -29.74 3.47 1.86
N GLY A 71 -29.90 3.13 3.14
CA GLY A 71 -30.62 1.92 3.57
C GLY A 71 -29.85 0.62 3.33
N ILE A 72 -28.55 0.70 3.01
CA ILE A 72 -27.72 -0.48 2.72
C ILE A 72 -27.08 -0.96 4.03
N PRO A 73 -27.44 -2.15 4.55
CA PRO A 73 -26.94 -2.62 5.83
C PRO A 73 -25.45 -2.97 5.78
N ILE A 74 -24.80 -2.87 6.93
CA ILE A 74 -23.43 -3.36 7.16
C ILE A 74 -23.54 -4.67 7.95
N ASP A 75 -23.25 -5.79 7.28
CA ASP A 75 -23.26 -7.10 7.92
C ASP A 75 -22.00 -7.29 8.78
N VAL A 76 -22.17 -7.26 10.10
CA VAL A 76 -21.07 -7.39 11.08
C VAL A 76 -20.34 -8.73 11.01
N ARG A 77 -20.95 -9.77 10.42
CA ARG A 77 -20.27 -11.06 10.19
C ARG A 77 -19.15 -10.91 9.17
N TYR A 78 -19.35 -10.06 8.17
CA TYR A 78 -18.40 -9.81 7.08
C TYR A 78 -17.61 -8.50 7.28
N ASP A 79 -18.16 -7.52 7.99
CA ASP A 79 -17.50 -6.25 8.33
C ASP A 79 -17.58 -5.99 9.85
N PRO A 80 -16.82 -6.73 10.67
CA PRO A 80 -16.89 -6.62 12.14
C PRO A 80 -16.45 -5.24 12.65
N ASN A 81 -15.57 -4.57 11.91
CA ASN A 81 -15.16 -3.19 12.19
C ASN A 81 -16.17 -2.15 11.67
N ARG A 82 -17.27 -2.61 11.05
CA ARG A 82 -18.35 -1.81 10.47
C ARG A 82 -17.85 -0.73 9.51
N THR A 83 -16.79 -0.96 8.76
CA THR A 83 -16.15 0.07 7.93
C THR A 83 -17.07 0.66 6.85
N GLY A 84 -18.05 -0.10 6.38
CA GLY A 84 -18.91 0.27 5.26
C GLY A 84 -18.27 0.03 3.89
N LEU A 85 -16.99 -0.35 3.86
CA LEU A 85 -16.19 -0.58 2.65
C LEU A 85 -16.26 -2.03 2.13
N ILE A 86 -16.71 -2.97 2.96
CA ILE A 86 -16.80 -4.38 2.60
C ILE A 86 -18.10 -4.64 1.83
N GLY A 87 -17.97 -5.04 0.56
CA GLY A 87 -19.10 -5.37 -0.31
C GLY A 87 -19.76 -6.71 0.04
N MET A 88 -20.33 -7.35 -0.97
CA MET A 88 -20.97 -8.66 -0.85
C MET A 88 -20.13 -9.74 -1.52
N ASP A 89 -20.38 -11.01 -1.20
CA ASP A 89 -19.67 -12.13 -1.82
C ASP A 89 -19.93 -12.20 -3.33
N LEU A 90 -21.20 -12.11 -3.72
CA LEU A 90 -21.64 -12.13 -5.10
C LEU A 90 -22.74 -11.09 -5.35
N THR A 91 -22.58 -10.36 -6.44
CA THR A 91 -23.53 -9.37 -6.99
C THR A 91 -23.42 -9.40 -8.52
N PRO A 92 -24.34 -8.75 -9.25
CA PRO A 92 -24.20 -8.62 -10.70
C PRO A 92 -22.90 -7.93 -11.16
N THR A 93 -22.33 -7.03 -10.34
CA THR A 93 -21.09 -6.31 -10.67
C THR A 93 -19.81 -7.04 -10.22
N THR A 94 -19.97 -8.23 -9.64
CA THR A 94 -18.83 -9.06 -9.21
C THR A 94 -18.10 -9.60 -10.44
N THR A 95 -16.83 -9.24 -10.60
CA THR A 95 -15.99 -9.70 -11.72
C THR A 95 -15.35 -11.06 -11.44
N THR A 96 -14.89 -11.26 -10.21
CA THR A 96 -14.06 -12.41 -9.82
C THR A 96 -14.20 -12.70 -8.32
N PRO A 97 -13.95 -13.95 -7.89
CA PRO A 97 -13.83 -14.28 -6.46
C PRO A 97 -12.73 -13.46 -5.78
N GLY A 98 -12.93 -13.11 -4.52
CA GLY A 98 -12.00 -12.31 -3.72
C GLY A 98 -11.86 -12.80 -2.29
N SER A 99 -10.71 -12.53 -1.65
CA SER A 99 -10.48 -12.86 -0.24
C SER A 99 -11.07 -11.79 0.69
N LEU A 100 -12.01 -12.19 1.53
CA LEU A 100 -12.61 -11.31 2.55
C LEU A 100 -11.57 -10.75 3.52
N THR A 101 -10.65 -11.59 4.02
CA THR A 101 -9.61 -11.17 4.97
C THR A 101 -8.65 -10.16 4.34
N ALA A 102 -8.35 -10.29 3.05
CA ALA A 102 -7.60 -9.30 2.31
C ALA A 102 -8.36 -7.96 2.20
N LYS A 103 -9.67 -7.99 1.93
CA LYS A 103 -10.48 -6.75 1.87
C LYS A 103 -10.57 -6.05 3.22
N ARG A 104 -10.76 -6.79 4.31
CA ARG A 104 -10.73 -6.25 5.68
C ARG A 104 -9.38 -5.69 6.07
N THR A 105 -8.28 -6.35 5.70
CA THR A 105 -6.94 -5.79 5.94
C THR A 105 -6.76 -4.46 5.21
N ALA A 106 -7.32 -4.34 4.00
CA ALA A 106 -7.23 -3.12 3.19
C ALA A 106 -8.01 -1.93 3.75
N THR A 107 -8.91 -2.13 4.71
CA THR A 107 -9.62 -1.04 5.39
C THR A 107 -8.88 -0.52 6.63
N SER A 108 -7.69 -1.05 6.94
CA SER A 108 -6.86 -0.57 8.05
C SER A 108 -6.25 0.81 7.76
N PRO A 109 -6.34 1.78 8.70
CA PRO A 109 -5.62 3.05 8.60
C PRO A 109 -4.10 2.92 8.44
N GLU A 110 -3.50 1.80 8.89
CA GLU A 110 -2.09 1.49 8.65
C GLU A 110 -1.75 1.34 7.16
N ALA A 111 -2.72 1.03 6.29
CA ALA A 111 -2.52 1.03 4.85
C ALA A 111 -2.18 2.42 4.33
N ALA A 112 -2.85 3.48 4.82
CA ALA A 112 -2.54 4.86 4.45
C ALA A 112 -1.13 5.26 4.91
N ALA A 113 -0.76 4.88 6.14
CA ALA A 113 0.59 5.06 6.66
C ALA A 113 1.65 4.35 5.80
N LEU A 114 1.39 3.09 5.43
CA LEU A 114 2.26 2.34 4.51
C LEU A 114 2.42 3.08 3.18
N LEU A 115 1.35 3.61 2.61
CA LEU A 115 1.41 4.34 1.34
C LEU A 115 2.24 5.61 1.44
N VAL A 116 2.14 6.37 2.54
CA VAL A 116 3.04 7.51 2.79
C VAL A 116 4.51 7.06 2.80
N ARG A 117 4.80 5.95 3.49
CA ARG A 117 6.15 5.40 3.54
C ARG A 117 6.65 5.01 2.13
N LEU A 118 5.86 4.27 1.36
CA LEU A 118 6.24 3.82 0.01
C LEU A 118 6.43 4.98 -0.96
N LEU A 119 5.56 5.99 -0.93
CA LEU A 119 5.69 7.19 -1.74
C LEU A 119 6.94 8.01 -1.35
N THR A 120 7.21 8.13 -0.05
CA THR A 120 8.43 8.78 0.44
C THR A 120 9.69 8.02 -0.01
N GLU A 121 9.70 6.68 0.11
CA GLU A 121 10.79 5.81 -0.36
C GLU A 121 10.97 5.90 -1.89
N ALA A 122 9.89 6.11 -2.66
CA ALA A 122 9.94 6.36 -4.11
C ALA A 122 10.51 7.73 -4.49
N GLY A 123 10.75 8.63 -3.52
CA GLY A 123 11.25 9.97 -3.76
C GLY A 123 10.18 10.96 -4.23
N VAL A 124 8.91 10.72 -3.88
CA VAL A 124 7.80 11.65 -4.08
C VAL A 124 7.96 12.85 -3.14
N LYS A 125 7.79 14.06 -3.67
CA LYS A 125 7.91 15.33 -2.94
C LYS A 125 6.62 16.13 -3.05
N ARG A 126 6.40 17.05 -2.11
CA ARG A 126 5.29 18.02 -2.14
C ARG A 126 5.18 18.69 -3.51
N GLY A 127 3.96 18.76 -4.05
CA GLY A 127 3.68 19.34 -5.36
C GLY A 127 3.86 18.38 -6.55
N ASP A 128 4.46 17.21 -6.35
CA ASP A 128 4.54 16.18 -7.40
C ASP A 128 3.15 15.64 -7.77
N VAL A 129 3.10 14.95 -8.90
CA VAL A 129 1.93 14.18 -9.35
C VAL A 129 2.15 12.70 -9.05
N VAL A 130 1.10 12.03 -8.57
CA VAL A 130 1.06 10.57 -8.41
C VAL A 130 -0.02 10.02 -9.35
N ALA A 131 0.38 9.23 -10.34
CA ALA A 131 -0.57 8.54 -11.20
C ALA A 131 -1.13 7.31 -10.45
N VAL A 132 -2.44 7.11 -10.47
CA VAL A 132 -3.12 6.03 -9.72
C VAL A 132 -4.03 5.25 -10.65
N GLY A 133 -3.65 4.02 -10.97
CA GLY A 133 -4.51 3.08 -11.66
C GLY A 133 -5.22 2.21 -10.63
N ALA A 134 -6.54 2.25 -10.59
CA ALA A 134 -7.31 1.63 -9.51
C ALA A 134 -8.42 0.68 -9.96
N SER A 135 -8.71 -0.33 -9.15
CA SER A 135 -9.82 -1.26 -9.34
C SER A 135 -10.82 -1.16 -8.19
N GLY A 136 -12.12 -1.16 -8.51
CA GLY A 136 -13.22 -1.21 -7.54
C GLY A 136 -13.13 -2.39 -6.56
N SER A 137 -12.28 -3.38 -6.83
CA SER A 137 -11.98 -4.48 -5.92
C SER A 137 -11.40 -4.05 -4.57
N PHE A 138 -10.71 -2.90 -4.47
CA PHE A 138 -10.03 -2.50 -3.22
C PHE A 138 -10.31 -1.03 -2.85
N PRO A 139 -11.56 -0.70 -2.47
CA PRO A 139 -11.92 0.67 -2.10
C PRO A 139 -11.15 1.17 -0.87
N GLY A 140 -10.81 0.28 0.08
CA GLY A 140 -9.95 0.63 1.22
C GLY A 140 -8.55 1.10 0.81
N LEU A 141 -7.93 0.48 -0.21
CA LEU A 141 -6.63 0.92 -0.72
C LEU A 141 -6.73 2.22 -1.53
N MET A 142 -7.85 2.44 -2.24
CA MET A 142 -8.10 3.73 -2.91
C MET A 142 -8.16 4.87 -1.89
N VAL A 143 -8.93 4.70 -0.81
CA VAL A 143 -8.97 5.67 0.30
C VAL A 143 -7.60 5.85 0.95
N ALA A 144 -6.85 4.77 1.17
CA ALA A 144 -5.49 4.84 1.71
C ALA A 144 -4.54 5.64 0.82
N THR A 145 -4.58 5.43 -0.50
CA THR A 145 -3.76 6.17 -1.47
C THR A 145 -4.13 7.64 -1.51
N LEU A 146 -5.42 8.00 -1.54
CA LEU A 146 -5.86 9.40 -1.52
C LEU A 146 -5.48 10.10 -0.20
N SER A 147 -5.59 9.39 0.93
CA SER A 147 -5.17 9.88 2.24
C SER A 147 -3.67 10.15 2.30
N ALA A 148 -2.85 9.25 1.75
CA ALA A 148 -1.41 9.44 1.65
C ALA A 148 -1.04 10.62 0.74
N CYS A 149 -1.74 10.78 -0.39
CA CYS A 149 -1.53 11.92 -1.29
C CYS A 149 -1.86 13.26 -0.61
N LYS A 150 -2.97 13.30 0.16
CA LYS A 150 -3.34 14.48 0.97
C LYS A 150 -2.27 14.82 2.00
N ALA A 151 -1.80 13.84 2.77
CA ALA A 151 -0.80 14.05 3.81
C ALA A 151 0.58 14.47 3.27
N LEU A 152 0.92 14.06 2.04
CA LEU A 152 2.16 14.44 1.36
C LEU A 152 2.03 15.70 0.50
N GLU A 153 0.83 16.29 0.43
CA GLU A 153 0.52 17.46 -0.41
C GLU A 153 0.92 17.24 -1.89
N VAL A 154 0.57 16.08 -2.42
CA VAL A 154 0.78 15.70 -3.83
C VAL A 154 -0.54 15.53 -4.56
N THR A 155 -0.53 15.72 -5.88
CA THR A 155 -1.74 15.63 -6.69
C THR A 155 -1.93 14.22 -7.23
N PRO A 156 -2.96 13.46 -6.81
CA PRO A 156 -3.30 12.21 -7.47
C PRO A 156 -4.00 12.47 -8.81
N ILE A 157 -3.66 11.70 -9.84
CA ILE A 157 -4.47 11.52 -11.04
C ILE A 157 -5.01 10.10 -10.98
N LEU A 158 -6.31 9.95 -10.71
CA LEU A 158 -6.95 8.65 -10.48
C LEU A 158 -7.69 8.20 -11.72
N ILE A 159 -7.44 6.97 -12.19
CA ILE A 159 -8.26 6.30 -13.20
C ILE A 159 -8.79 4.99 -12.62
N THR A 160 -10.11 4.81 -12.64
CA THR A 160 -10.77 3.70 -11.94
C THR A 160 -11.48 2.73 -12.88
N SER A 161 -11.07 1.46 -12.86
CA SER A 161 -11.85 0.35 -13.39
C SER A 161 -12.92 -0.06 -12.37
N LEU A 162 -14.19 0.17 -12.69
CA LEU A 162 -15.30 0.12 -11.73
C LEU A 162 -15.67 -1.29 -11.26
N GLY A 163 -15.52 -2.30 -12.12
CA GLY A 163 -15.73 -3.69 -11.79
C GLY A 163 -14.92 -4.10 -10.55
N ALA A 164 -15.56 -4.89 -9.69
CA ALA A 164 -15.03 -5.23 -8.38
C ALA A 164 -15.12 -6.73 -8.13
N SER A 165 -14.09 -7.31 -7.52
CA SER A 165 -14.15 -8.68 -6.99
C SER A 165 -15.12 -8.79 -5.82
N SER A 166 -15.41 -10.02 -5.37
CA SER A 166 -16.09 -10.27 -4.09
C SER A 166 -15.54 -9.38 -2.98
N TRP A 167 -16.45 -8.86 -2.16
CA TRP A 167 -16.18 -8.00 -1.00
C TRP A 167 -15.58 -6.61 -1.33
N GLY A 168 -15.41 -6.27 -2.61
CA GLY A 168 -14.99 -4.94 -3.06
C GLY A 168 -16.15 -3.93 -3.10
N ALA A 169 -16.02 -2.88 -3.91
CA ALA A 169 -17.10 -1.91 -4.17
C ALA A 169 -18.15 -2.46 -5.17
N ASN A 170 -18.62 -3.68 -4.93
CA ASN A 170 -19.47 -4.44 -5.85
C ASN A 170 -20.98 -4.30 -5.55
N ILE A 171 -21.40 -3.36 -4.72
CA ILE A 171 -22.83 -3.11 -4.48
C ILE A 171 -23.32 -2.13 -5.55
N PRO A 172 -24.25 -2.49 -6.46
CA PRO A 172 -24.72 -1.62 -7.55
C PRO A 172 -25.17 -0.21 -7.12
N GLU A 173 -25.80 -0.13 -5.95
CA GLU A 173 -26.31 1.10 -5.34
C GLU A 173 -25.24 1.88 -4.55
N PHE A 174 -24.05 1.30 -4.37
CA PHE A 174 -22.94 1.89 -3.62
C PHE A 174 -21.58 1.44 -4.19
N THR A 175 -21.33 1.82 -5.44
CA THR A 175 -20.08 1.59 -6.17
C THR A 175 -18.97 2.53 -5.68
N TRP A 176 -17.75 2.39 -6.23
CA TRP A 176 -16.68 3.37 -5.96
C TRP A 176 -17.09 4.80 -6.28
N LEU A 177 -17.88 5.05 -7.33
CA LEU A 177 -18.28 6.41 -7.69
C LEU A 177 -19.21 7.05 -6.65
N ASP A 178 -20.07 6.24 -6.01
CA ASP A 178 -20.92 6.70 -4.91
C ASP A 178 -20.09 6.99 -3.65
N MET A 179 -19.08 6.14 -3.37
CA MET A 179 -18.13 6.34 -2.27
C MET A 179 -17.30 7.61 -2.48
N GLU A 180 -16.73 7.77 -3.68
CA GLU A 180 -15.94 8.93 -4.09
C GLU A 180 -16.76 10.22 -3.97
N GLN A 181 -18.01 10.20 -4.46
CA GLN A 181 -18.91 11.35 -4.32
C GLN A 181 -19.15 11.71 -2.85
N ALA A 182 -19.46 10.74 -1.98
CA ALA A 182 -19.69 11.00 -0.57
C ALA A 182 -18.46 11.59 0.14
N LEU A 183 -17.26 11.14 -0.23
CA LEU A 183 -15.99 11.67 0.32
C LEU A 183 -15.72 13.10 -0.14
N VAL A 184 -16.05 13.43 -1.39
CA VAL A 184 -15.90 14.79 -1.93
C VAL A 184 -16.92 15.75 -1.32
N GLU A 185 -18.19 15.34 -1.23
CA GLU A 185 -19.26 16.14 -0.61
C GLU A 185 -18.99 16.43 0.88
N ALA A 186 -18.37 15.47 1.58
CA ALA A 186 -17.95 15.66 2.97
C ALA A 186 -16.65 16.46 3.12
N GLY A 187 -15.99 16.89 2.04
CA GLY A 187 -14.74 17.64 2.08
C GLY A 187 -13.51 16.84 2.51
N VAL A 188 -13.61 15.50 2.58
CA VAL A 188 -12.48 14.63 2.94
C VAL A 188 -11.40 14.70 1.86
N PHE A 189 -11.82 14.65 0.60
CA PHE A 189 -10.95 14.80 -0.57
C PHE A 189 -11.52 15.82 -1.55
N SER A 190 -10.65 16.50 -2.29
CA SER A 190 -11.04 17.44 -3.37
C SER A 190 -10.90 16.83 -4.77
N TRP A 191 -10.47 15.57 -4.87
CA TRP A 191 -10.17 14.90 -6.12
C TRP A 191 -11.24 13.85 -6.46
N ARG A 192 -11.44 13.64 -7.76
CA ARG A 192 -12.29 12.60 -8.34
C ARG A 192 -11.49 11.78 -9.35
N SER A 193 -12.05 10.65 -9.76
CA SER A 193 -11.52 9.88 -10.87
C SER A 193 -11.51 10.76 -12.14
N SER A 194 -10.34 10.90 -12.77
CA SER A 194 -10.19 11.62 -14.04
C SER A 194 -10.83 10.85 -15.19
N ALA A 195 -10.78 9.51 -15.11
CA ALA A 195 -11.46 8.63 -16.03
C ALA A 195 -11.91 7.35 -15.34
N VAL A 196 -12.90 6.69 -15.93
CA VAL A 196 -13.47 5.44 -15.45
C VAL A 196 -13.68 4.47 -16.60
N SER A 197 -13.57 3.18 -16.33
CA SER A 197 -13.94 2.11 -17.26
C SER A 197 -14.82 1.08 -16.54
N LEU A 198 -15.40 0.15 -17.29
CA LEU A 198 -16.15 -0.95 -16.69
C LEU A 198 -15.24 -1.92 -15.92
N GLY A 199 -13.95 -2.02 -16.27
CA GLY A 199 -13.06 -3.03 -15.69
C GLY A 199 -13.34 -4.42 -16.27
N GLY A 200 -13.08 -5.48 -15.50
CA GLY A 200 -13.23 -6.86 -15.98
C GLY A 200 -12.25 -7.22 -17.11
N ASP A 201 -12.52 -8.33 -17.79
CA ASP A 201 -11.68 -8.80 -18.90
C ASP A 201 -11.69 -7.78 -20.05
N GLU A 202 -10.49 -7.51 -20.57
CA GLU A 202 -10.24 -6.47 -21.57
C GLU A 202 -10.74 -5.06 -21.19
N ASP A 203 -10.99 -4.81 -19.90
CA ASP A 203 -11.44 -3.52 -19.36
C ASP A 203 -12.81 -3.04 -19.90
N ARG A 204 -13.57 -3.96 -20.49
CA ARG A 204 -14.88 -3.74 -21.15
C ARG A 204 -16.05 -4.43 -20.43
N GLY A 205 -15.82 -4.85 -19.19
CA GLY A 205 -16.76 -5.56 -18.36
C GLY A 205 -16.83 -7.06 -18.60
N GLY A 206 -15.84 -7.64 -19.30
CA GLY A 206 -15.80 -9.09 -19.51
C GLY A 206 -15.75 -9.85 -18.19
N GLY A 207 -16.49 -10.97 -18.13
CA GLY A 207 -16.70 -11.75 -16.91
C GLY A 207 -17.87 -11.27 -16.03
N MET A 208 -18.49 -10.12 -16.32
CA MET A 208 -19.71 -9.68 -15.63
C MET A 208 -20.98 -10.10 -16.38
N LEU A 209 -22.08 -10.23 -15.62
CA LEU A 209 -23.41 -10.38 -16.18
C LEU A 209 -23.87 -9.07 -16.87
N PRO A 210 -24.74 -9.12 -17.89
CA PRO A 210 -25.27 -7.93 -18.55
C PRO A 210 -25.87 -6.91 -17.58
N GLU A 211 -26.57 -7.37 -16.55
CA GLU A 211 -27.17 -6.54 -15.50
C GLU A 211 -26.11 -5.79 -14.69
N GLY A 212 -24.93 -6.41 -14.48
CA GLY A 212 -23.78 -5.77 -13.84
C GLY A 212 -23.19 -4.65 -14.69
N ILE A 213 -23.05 -4.88 -15.99
CA ILE A 213 -22.58 -3.85 -16.94
C ILE A 213 -23.54 -2.65 -16.93
N GLU A 214 -24.84 -2.90 -17.02
CA GLU A 214 -25.85 -1.84 -16.96
C GLU A 214 -25.86 -1.12 -15.60
N ALA A 215 -25.68 -1.85 -14.50
CA ALA A 215 -25.54 -1.23 -13.17
C ALA A 215 -24.34 -0.27 -13.09
N LEU A 216 -23.18 -0.64 -13.66
CA LEU A 216 -22.00 0.24 -13.68
C LEU A 216 -22.20 1.45 -14.59
N LYS A 217 -22.84 1.28 -15.76
CA LYS A 217 -23.22 2.41 -16.62
C LYS A 217 -24.18 3.37 -15.90
N ASN A 218 -25.16 2.82 -15.18
CA ASN A 218 -26.08 3.61 -14.37
C ASN A 218 -25.36 4.37 -13.25
N ALA A 219 -24.34 3.78 -12.62
CA ALA A 219 -23.50 4.47 -11.64
C ALA A 219 -22.73 5.66 -12.24
N ILE A 220 -22.18 5.50 -13.46
CA ILE A 220 -21.53 6.59 -14.20
C ILE A 220 -22.52 7.72 -14.49
N THR A 221 -23.70 7.39 -15.03
CA THR A 221 -24.77 8.37 -15.32
C THR A 221 -25.22 9.11 -14.05
N ARG A 222 -25.43 8.38 -12.94
CA ARG A 222 -25.87 8.94 -11.65
C ARG A 222 -24.94 10.05 -11.16
N VAL A 223 -23.62 9.83 -11.17
CA VAL A 223 -22.65 10.84 -10.72
C VAL A 223 -22.48 11.97 -11.74
N SER A 224 -22.66 11.67 -13.04
CA SER A 224 -22.59 12.69 -14.10
C SER A 224 -23.72 13.71 -13.99
N VAL A 225 -24.95 13.25 -13.71
CA VAL A 225 -26.12 14.12 -13.50
C VAL A 225 -25.97 14.96 -12.23
N LEU A 226 -25.54 14.37 -11.11
CA LEU A 226 -25.36 15.08 -9.84
C LEU A 226 -24.28 16.18 -9.93
N SER A 227 -23.26 15.97 -10.75
CA SER A 227 -22.22 16.98 -11.01
C SER A 227 -22.74 18.17 -11.83
N GLN A 228 -23.79 17.99 -12.64
CA GLN A 228 -24.42 19.06 -13.42
C GLN A 228 -25.48 19.83 -12.62
N THR A 229 -26.20 19.18 -11.71
CA THR A 229 -27.17 19.85 -10.84
C THR A 229 -26.49 20.65 -9.72
N GLY A 230 -25.32 20.23 -9.26
CA GLY A 230 -24.51 20.98 -8.28
C GLY A 230 -23.86 22.28 -8.81
N SER A 231 -23.83 22.50 -10.13
CA SER A 231 -23.33 23.75 -10.74
C SER A 231 -24.43 24.78 -11.01
N SER A 232 -25.69 24.46 -10.70
CA SER A 232 -26.84 25.37 -10.83
C SER A 232 -27.46 25.64 -9.45
N SER A 233 -26.91 26.61 -8.72
CA SER A 233 -27.63 27.29 -7.64
C SER A 233 -27.51 28.81 -7.81
N PRO A 234 -28.62 29.56 -7.71
CA PRO A 234 -28.63 31.01 -7.89
C PRO A 234 -28.42 31.75 -6.56
N GLY A 235 -27.57 32.78 -6.55
CA GLY A 235 -27.70 33.95 -5.67
C GLY A 235 -26.75 34.08 -4.48
N GLY A 236 -25.87 35.11 -4.56
CA GLY A 236 -25.71 36.16 -3.55
C GLY A 236 -24.89 35.89 -2.29
N GLY A 237 -23.78 36.64 -2.12
CA GLY A 237 -23.17 36.89 -0.81
C GLY A 237 -21.68 37.11 -0.82
N SER A 238 -21.26 38.37 -0.77
CA SER A 238 -19.88 38.79 -0.52
C SER A 238 -19.44 38.48 0.91
N SER A 239 -18.30 37.80 1.09
CA SER A 239 -17.41 38.06 2.23
C SER A 239 -16.03 37.45 2.00
N THR A 240 -15.03 38.31 2.14
CA THR A 240 -13.59 38.02 2.13
C THR A 240 -13.17 37.14 3.30
N GLY A 241 -12.49 36.03 3.02
CA GLY A 241 -11.84 35.18 4.01
C GLY A 241 -10.84 34.25 3.32
N SER A 242 -9.59 34.27 3.78
CA SER A 242 -8.44 33.59 3.19
C SER A 242 -8.58 32.07 3.19
N GLU A 243 -8.84 31.47 2.03
CA GLU A 243 -8.63 30.04 1.81
C GLU A 243 -7.19 29.81 1.32
N ALA A 244 -6.42 29.04 2.09
CA ALA A 244 -5.14 28.50 1.66
C ALA A 244 -5.38 27.63 0.42
N GLY A 245 -5.00 28.16 -0.74
CA GLY A 245 -5.27 27.57 -2.04
C GLY A 245 -4.59 26.21 -2.21
N PHE A 246 -5.40 25.16 -2.32
CA PHE A 246 -4.97 23.87 -2.85
C PHE A 246 -4.49 24.06 -4.31
N PRO A 247 -3.30 23.55 -4.70
CA PRO A 247 -2.82 23.66 -6.08
C PRO A 247 -3.76 22.95 -7.05
N ALA A 248 -3.92 23.52 -8.24
CA ALA A 248 -4.87 23.14 -9.28
C ALA A 248 -4.63 21.72 -9.83
N GLY A 249 -5.10 20.71 -9.10
CA GLY A 249 -5.44 19.40 -9.63
C GLY A 249 -6.93 19.38 -9.96
N HIS A 250 -7.26 19.18 -11.24
CA HIS A 250 -8.59 18.92 -11.82
C HIS A 250 -9.75 18.96 -10.80
N ARG A 251 -10.26 20.18 -10.53
CA ARG A 251 -11.45 20.42 -9.70
C ARG A 251 -12.68 19.86 -10.41
N ALA A 252 -13.44 19.02 -9.70
CA ALA A 252 -14.84 18.69 -9.93
C ALA A 252 -15.32 18.61 -11.39
N THR A 253 -14.72 17.74 -12.21
CA THR A 253 -15.25 17.38 -13.53
C THR A 253 -15.79 15.96 -13.52
N VAL A 254 -16.84 15.70 -14.31
CA VAL A 254 -17.37 14.35 -14.56
C VAL A 254 -16.24 13.47 -15.11
N PRO A 255 -16.05 12.23 -14.61
CA PRO A 255 -15.01 11.34 -15.12
C PRO A 255 -15.22 11.02 -16.60
N VAL A 256 -14.14 10.99 -17.37
CA VAL A 256 -14.20 10.52 -18.76
C VAL A 256 -14.49 9.02 -18.77
N PHE A 257 -15.58 8.59 -19.43
CA PHE A 257 -15.87 7.17 -19.59
C PHE A 257 -15.04 6.58 -20.74
N LEU A 258 -14.14 5.66 -20.40
CA LEU A 258 -13.32 4.89 -21.32
C LEU A 258 -14.17 3.73 -21.86
N ASN A 259 -14.93 3.99 -22.91
CA ASN A 259 -15.66 2.95 -23.64
C ASN A 259 -15.18 2.92 -25.09
N ASP A 260 -14.88 1.74 -25.61
CA ASP A 260 -14.85 1.54 -27.06
C ASP A 260 -16.31 1.53 -27.51
N ASN A 261 -16.74 2.56 -28.26
CA ASN A 261 -18.11 2.69 -28.80
C ASN A 261 -18.44 1.62 -29.85
N GLY A 262 -18.21 0.33 -29.55
CA GLY A 262 -18.41 -0.79 -30.46
C GLY A 262 -17.41 -0.87 -31.62
N SER A 263 -16.32 -0.09 -31.60
CA SER A 263 -15.26 -0.19 -32.62
C SER A 263 -14.56 -1.55 -32.51
N PRO A 264 -14.71 -2.46 -33.50
CA PRO A 264 -14.10 -3.78 -33.43
C PRO A 264 -12.57 -3.65 -33.55
N GLY A 265 -11.84 -4.25 -32.61
CA GLY A 265 -10.39 -4.48 -32.76
C GLY A 265 -9.42 -3.51 -32.09
N LEU A 266 -9.86 -2.51 -31.31
CA LEU A 266 -8.97 -1.57 -30.61
C LEU A 266 -8.72 -1.89 -29.12
N GLY A 267 -9.58 -2.70 -28.49
CA GLY A 267 -9.28 -3.57 -27.35
C GLY A 267 -8.66 -2.93 -26.10
N ILE A 268 -8.10 -3.79 -25.24
CA ILE A 268 -7.37 -3.39 -24.03
C ILE A 268 -6.26 -2.37 -24.33
N GLU A 269 -5.61 -2.45 -25.50
CA GLU A 269 -4.48 -1.61 -25.88
C GLU A 269 -4.86 -0.13 -26.00
N ARG A 270 -5.97 0.18 -26.69
CA ARG A 270 -6.49 1.56 -26.75
C ARG A 270 -6.84 2.08 -25.36
N SER A 271 -7.37 1.23 -24.50
CA SER A 271 -7.70 1.57 -23.12
C SER A 271 -6.44 1.91 -22.30
N ILE A 272 -5.32 1.22 -22.54
CA ILE A 272 -4.03 1.49 -21.91
C ILE A 272 -3.41 2.78 -22.47
N GLU A 273 -3.42 2.97 -23.80
CA GLU A 273 -2.91 4.19 -24.45
C GLU A 273 -3.66 5.43 -23.97
N THR A 274 -4.99 5.37 -23.93
CA THR A 274 -5.83 6.48 -23.46
C THR A 274 -5.52 6.83 -22.01
N ARG A 275 -5.27 5.84 -21.14
CA ARG A 275 -4.82 6.08 -19.75
C ARG A 275 -3.48 6.79 -19.69
N MET A 276 -2.49 6.33 -20.45
CA MET A 276 -1.16 6.97 -20.49
C MET A 276 -1.27 8.43 -20.94
N GLN A 277 -2.12 8.70 -21.93
CA GLN A 277 -2.38 10.05 -22.42
C GLN A 277 -3.07 10.93 -21.36
N ILE A 278 -4.11 10.41 -20.67
CA ILE A 278 -4.77 11.14 -19.58
C ILE A 278 -3.80 11.48 -18.46
N TYR A 279 -2.93 10.55 -18.04
CA TYR A 279 -1.91 10.85 -17.02
C TYR A 279 -0.97 11.97 -17.46
N LYS A 280 -0.52 11.93 -18.71
CA LYS A 280 0.37 12.94 -19.28
C LYS A 280 -0.31 14.32 -19.34
N ASP A 281 -1.53 14.38 -19.84
CA ASP A 281 -2.28 15.62 -20.02
C ASP A 281 -2.67 16.23 -18.67
N ALA A 282 -3.21 15.42 -17.76
CA ALA A 282 -3.61 15.91 -16.43
C ALA A 282 -2.42 16.26 -15.53
N ALA A 283 -1.22 15.70 -15.79
CA ALA A 283 0.00 16.14 -15.12
C ALA A 283 0.39 17.56 -15.55
N GLY A 284 0.06 17.98 -16.78
CA GLY A 284 0.28 19.36 -17.24
C GLY A 284 1.76 19.77 -17.22
N GLY A 285 2.65 18.85 -17.60
CA GLY A 285 4.11 19.05 -17.55
C GLY A 285 4.75 18.88 -16.17
N ARG A 286 3.97 18.69 -15.11
CA ARG A 286 4.51 18.31 -13.79
C ARG A 286 5.06 16.89 -13.82
N ARG A 287 6.03 16.62 -12.94
CA ARG A 287 6.63 15.30 -12.78
C ARG A 287 5.61 14.30 -12.21
N ILE A 288 5.36 13.22 -12.93
CA ILE A 288 4.74 12.02 -12.36
C ILE A 288 5.83 11.28 -11.57
N ALA A 289 5.79 11.42 -10.25
CA ALA A 289 6.85 10.95 -9.36
C ALA A 289 6.70 9.48 -8.96
N ALA A 290 5.50 8.93 -9.07
CA ALA A 290 5.22 7.52 -8.84
C ALA A 290 3.92 7.11 -9.54
N PHE A 291 3.81 5.82 -9.86
CA PHE A 291 2.58 5.16 -10.28
C PHE A 291 2.12 4.18 -9.19
N VAL A 292 0.90 4.33 -8.70
CA VAL A 292 0.27 3.41 -7.74
C VAL A 292 -0.71 2.51 -8.48
N ASN A 293 -0.44 1.21 -8.55
CA ASN A 293 -1.36 0.22 -9.08
C ASN A 293 -2.16 -0.42 -7.93
N ILE A 294 -3.48 -0.31 -7.96
CA ILE A 294 -4.38 -0.91 -6.96
C ILE A 294 -5.16 -2.07 -7.60
N GLY A 295 -4.88 -3.29 -7.14
CA GLY A 295 -5.53 -4.51 -7.62
C GLY A 295 -4.96 -5.02 -8.95
N GLY A 296 -5.77 -5.82 -9.63
CA GLY A 296 -5.39 -6.56 -10.84
C GLY A 296 -6.18 -6.15 -12.08
N ALA A 297 -6.51 -4.86 -12.21
CA ALA A 297 -7.23 -4.38 -13.40
C ALA A 297 -6.41 -4.67 -14.67
N SER A 298 -7.03 -5.31 -15.66
CA SER A 298 -6.39 -5.76 -16.90
C SER A 298 -5.63 -4.63 -17.62
N ALA A 299 -6.14 -3.40 -17.59
CA ALA A 299 -5.45 -2.26 -18.21
C ALA A 299 -4.17 -1.87 -17.43
N ASN A 300 -4.14 -2.04 -16.11
CA ASN A 300 -2.98 -1.68 -15.32
C ASN A 300 -1.88 -2.72 -15.41
N VAL A 301 -2.24 -4.00 -15.25
CA VAL A 301 -1.28 -5.12 -15.22
C VAL A 301 -0.94 -5.65 -16.62
N GLY A 302 -1.84 -5.43 -17.58
CA GLY A 302 -1.73 -5.98 -18.93
C GLY A 302 -2.31 -7.39 -19.04
N THR A 303 -2.20 -7.99 -20.22
CA THR A 303 -2.60 -9.38 -20.49
C THR A 303 -1.40 -10.34 -20.50
N SER A 304 -0.17 -9.81 -20.45
CA SER A 304 1.05 -10.60 -20.38
C SER A 304 1.22 -11.26 -19.00
N GLY A 305 1.62 -12.53 -18.96
CA GLY A 305 1.94 -13.25 -17.72
C GLY A 305 3.12 -12.67 -16.92
N ALA A 306 3.81 -11.65 -17.44
CA ALA A 306 4.90 -10.96 -16.75
C ALA A 306 4.46 -10.36 -15.39
N PHE A 307 3.22 -9.88 -15.27
CA PHE A 307 2.73 -9.27 -14.03
C PHE A 307 2.71 -10.26 -12.85
N LEU A 308 2.53 -11.56 -13.11
CA LEU A 308 2.53 -12.61 -12.07
C LEU A 308 3.88 -12.73 -11.34
N LYS A 309 4.96 -12.23 -11.93
CA LYS A 309 6.30 -12.20 -11.33
C LYS A 309 6.53 -10.96 -10.46
N VAL A 310 5.65 -9.96 -10.55
CA VAL A 310 5.80 -8.70 -9.81
C VAL A 310 5.27 -8.88 -8.39
N LYS A 311 6.16 -8.79 -7.40
CA LYS A 311 5.79 -8.87 -5.98
C LYS A 311 5.05 -7.61 -5.52
N PRO A 312 4.23 -7.66 -4.46
CA PRO A 312 3.70 -6.45 -3.83
C PRO A 312 4.77 -5.46 -3.38
N GLY A 313 4.46 -4.17 -3.47
CA GLY A 313 5.24 -3.07 -2.88
C GLY A 313 5.88 -2.14 -3.92
N LEU A 314 6.89 -1.39 -3.47
CA LEU A 314 7.62 -0.43 -4.29
C LEU A 314 8.67 -1.12 -5.19
N HIS A 315 8.69 -0.74 -6.46
CA HIS A 315 9.67 -1.12 -7.47
C HIS A 315 10.15 0.11 -8.22
N PHE A 316 11.46 0.29 -8.35
CA PHE A 316 12.04 1.32 -9.22
C PHE A 316 12.12 0.86 -10.68
N THR A 317 12.17 -0.46 -10.90
CA THR A 317 12.18 -1.06 -12.22
C THR A 317 11.45 -2.40 -12.14
N LEU A 318 10.50 -2.61 -13.04
CA LEU A 318 9.78 -3.87 -13.18
C LEU A 318 10.57 -4.85 -14.07
N PRO A 319 10.34 -6.17 -13.92
CA PRO A 319 10.91 -7.15 -14.84
C PRO A 319 10.46 -6.89 -16.29
N PRO A 320 11.27 -7.29 -17.29
CA PRO A 320 10.92 -7.13 -18.70
C PRO A 320 9.54 -7.72 -19.02
N CYS A 321 8.74 -6.98 -19.79
CA CYS A 321 7.44 -7.40 -20.29
C CYS A 321 7.44 -7.27 -21.83
N PRO A 322 6.96 -8.26 -22.59
CA PRO A 322 6.71 -8.13 -24.02
C PRO A 322 5.83 -6.90 -24.33
N GLU A 323 6.02 -6.27 -25.49
CA GLU A 323 5.19 -5.13 -25.93
C GLU A 323 3.71 -5.52 -26.01
N GLN A 324 3.43 -6.70 -26.57
CA GLN A 324 2.07 -7.21 -26.66
C GLN A 324 1.53 -7.53 -25.26
N GLY A 325 0.41 -6.91 -24.89
CA GLY A 325 -0.22 -7.13 -23.60
C GLY A 325 0.47 -6.41 -22.44
N LYS A 326 1.28 -5.39 -22.72
CA LYS A 326 1.96 -4.55 -21.71
C LYS A 326 1.01 -3.55 -21.08
N GLY A 327 0.73 -3.71 -19.79
CA GLY A 327 -0.13 -2.80 -19.02
C GLY A 327 0.53 -1.45 -18.67
N VAL A 328 -0.29 -0.53 -18.15
CA VAL A 328 0.14 0.81 -17.70
C VAL A 328 1.33 0.73 -16.74
N MET A 329 1.34 -0.22 -15.79
CA MET A 329 2.40 -0.28 -14.78
C MET A 329 3.79 -0.53 -15.38
N PHE A 330 3.87 -1.34 -16.43
CA PHE A 330 5.11 -1.61 -17.15
C PHE A 330 5.55 -0.40 -17.97
N ARG A 331 4.61 0.25 -18.68
CA ARG A 331 4.90 1.48 -19.44
C ARG A 331 5.40 2.61 -18.54
N MET A 332 4.82 2.77 -17.35
CA MET A 332 5.30 3.72 -16.33
C MET A 332 6.72 3.39 -15.87
N SER A 333 6.98 2.10 -15.56
CA SER A 333 8.32 1.67 -15.16
C SER A 333 9.37 1.88 -16.25
N GLU A 334 9.04 1.69 -17.52
CA GLU A 334 9.96 1.92 -18.66
C GLU A 334 10.26 3.41 -18.87
N GLN A 335 9.33 4.29 -18.47
CA GLN A 335 9.55 5.73 -18.40
C GLN A 335 10.33 6.17 -17.15
N GLY A 336 10.83 5.23 -16.35
CA GLY A 336 11.58 5.50 -15.12
C GLY A 336 10.73 5.97 -13.95
N VAL A 337 9.39 5.82 -14.02
CA VAL A 337 8.48 6.14 -12.93
C VAL A 337 8.42 4.96 -11.96
N PRO A 338 8.77 5.14 -10.66
CA PRO A 338 8.64 4.09 -9.66
C PRO A 338 7.20 3.59 -9.55
N VAL A 339 7.03 2.28 -9.44
CA VAL A 339 5.73 1.60 -9.36
C VAL A 339 5.51 1.06 -7.96
N ILE A 340 4.41 1.47 -7.34
CA ILE A 340 3.89 0.88 -6.11
C ILE A 340 2.77 -0.08 -6.49
N HIS A 341 3.07 -1.38 -6.47
CA HIS A 341 2.11 -2.43 -6.83
C HIS A 341 1.38 -2.94 -5.58
N LEU A 342 0.12 -2.55 -5.44
CA LEU A 342 -0.76 -2.97 -4.35
C LEU A 342 -1.68 -4.10 -4.80
N LEU A 343 -1.10 -5.29 -4.87
CA LEU A 343 -1.80 -6.54 -5.04
C LEU A 343 -1.28 -7.52 -3.99
N TYR A 344 -2.12 -8.39 -3.45
CA TYR A 344 -1.76 -9.32 -2.37
C TYR A 344 -1.30 -8.62 -1.07
N ILE A 345 -2.29 -8.06 -0.35
CA ILE A 345 -2.05 -7.27 0.87
C ILE A 345 -1.45 -8.08 2.03
N GLU A 346 -1.65 -9.39 2.07
CA GLU A 346 -1.03 -10.25 3.09
C GLU A 346 0.51 -10.16 3.03
N GLY A 347 1.08 -10.22 1.82
CA GLY A 347 2.52 -10.05 1.62
C GLY A 347 3.02 -8.66 2.04
N LEU A 348 2.23 -7.61 1.80
CA LEU A 348 2.55 -6.26 2.30
C LEU A 348 2.50 -6.20 3.83
N ALA A 349 1.47 -6.79 4.43
CA ALA A 349 1.29 -6.78 5.88
C ALA A 349 2.46 -7.49 6.58
N GLN A 350 2.86 -8.65 6.08
CA GLN A 350 4.04 -9.37 6.58
C GLN A 350 5.33 -8.57 6.40
N LYS A 351 5.55 -7.99 5.21
CA LYS A 351 6.78 -7.25 4.89
C LYS A 351 6.95 -5.97 5.71
N TYR A 352 5.87 -5.23 5.93
CA TYR A 352 5.91 -3.91 6.57
C TYR A 352 5.36 -3.90 8.01
N GLY A 353 4.96 -5.06 8.54
CA GLY A 353 4.53 -5.22 9.92
C GLY A 353 3.12 -4.67 10.21
N LEU A 354 2.21 -4.72 9.23
CA LEU A 354 0.80 -4.39 9.45
C LEU A 354 0.10 -5.61 10.06
N LYS A 355 -0.95 -5.37 10.86
CA LYS A 355 -1.82 -6.47 11.31
C LYS A 355 -2.66 -6.98 10.14
N PHE A 356 -2.68 -8.29 9.94
CA PHE A 356 -3.53 -8.95 8.93
C PHE A 356 -4.90 -9.26 9.54
N ASP A 357 -5.96 -8.93 8.80
CA ASP A 357 -7.38 -9.00 9.20
C ASP A 357 -7.67 -8.49 10.64
N PRO A 358 -7.29 -7.24 10.99
CA PRO A 358 -7.33 -6.79 12.38
C PRO A 358 -8.76 -6.53 12.86
N ILE A 359 -9.08 -7.04 14.04
CA ILE A 359 -10.32 -6.75 14.80
C ILE A 359 -9.92 -6.49 16.26
N PRO A 360 -10.08 -5.26 16.79
CA PRO A 360 -10.48 -4.03 16.10
C PRO A 360 -9.38 -3.51 15.14
N LEU A 361 -9.72 -2.54 14.28
CA LEU A 361 -8.73 -1.81 13.49
C LEU A 361 -7.67 -1.13 14.39
N PRO A 362 -6.39 -1.13 13.99
CA PRO A 362 -5.34 -0.44 14.73
C PRO A 362 -5.52 1.08 14.67
N LYS A 363 -5.17 1.78 15.76
CA LYS A 363 -5.24 3.24 15.81
C LYS A 363 -4.06 3.88 15.07
N PRO A 364 -4.24 5.09 14.51
CA PRO A 364 -3.14 5.85 13.91
C PRO A 364 -1.94 6.03 14.86
N GLY A 365 -0.74 5.67 14.39
CA GLY A 365 0.53 5.82 15.13
C GLY A 365 0.97 4.65 16.01
N GLU A 366 0.14 3.63 16.23
CA GLU A 366 0.47 2.52 17.15
C GLU A 366 1.21 1.34 16.47
N GLY A 367 1.10 1.21 15.14
CA GLY A 367 1.62 0.07 14.39
C GLY A 367 3.14 -0.01 14.25
N ARG A 368 3.68 -1.19 13.92
CA ARG A 368 5.13 -1.33 13.59
C ARG A 368 5.50 -0.61 12.30
N VAL A 369 4.54 -0.39 11.40
CA VAL A 369 4.75 0.27 10.09
C VAL A 369 5.40 1.66 10.21
N TYR A 370 5.11 2.38 11.31
CA TYR A 370 5.58 3.74 11.60
C TYR A 370 7.06 3.84 12.01
N TYR A 371 7.69 2.70 12.29
CA TYR A 371 9.01 2.61 12.86
C TYR A 371 9.93 1.77 11.98
N ARG A 372 11.25 1.97 12.14
CA ARG A 372 12.29 1.10 11.62
C ARG A 372 13.14 0.55 12.75
N GLU A 373 13.53 -0.70 12.62
CA GLU A 373 14.53 -1.30 13.51
C GLU A 373 15.91 -0.75 13.15
N ARG A 374 16.62 -0.20 14.14
CA ARG A 374 17.99 0.28 13.98
C ARG A 374 18.83 -0.12 15.19
N PHE A 375 20.08 -0.50 14.94
CA PHE A 375 21.05 -0.62 16.02
C PHE A 375 21.51 0.77 16.49
N PRO A 376 21.60 1.02 17.82
CA PRO A 376 22.26 2.21 18.34
C PRO A 376 23.67 2.33 17.76
N ARG A 377 24.14 3.54 17.46
CA ARG A 377 25.47 3.74 16.83
C ARG A 377 26.62 3.10 17.61
N TRP A 378 26.50 3.04 18.94
CA TRP A 378 27.49 2.45 19.83
C TRP A 378 27.43 0.91 19.91
N PHE A 379 26.32 0.30 19.48
CA PHE A 379 26.02 -1.11 19.74
C PHE A 379 26.86 -2.08 18.87
N PRO A 380 26.98 -1.92 17.52
CA PRO A 380 27.85 -2.77 16.72
C PRO A 380 29.33 -2.80 17.15
N PRO A 381 30.02 -1.65 17.38
CA PRO A 381 31.42 -1.69 17.80
C PRO A 381 31.59 -2.26 19.21
N PHE A 382 30.63 -2.03 20.11
CA PHE A 382 30.62 -2.62 21.45
C PHE A 382 30.52 -4.15 21.39
N ILE A 383 29.59 -4.70 20.62
CA ILE A 383 29.47 -6.16 20.45
C ILE A 383 30.73 -6.75 19.83
N LEU A 384 31.31 -6.10 18.82
CA LEU A 384 32.53 -6.58 18.18
C LEU A 384 33.68 -6.65 19.19
N LEU A 385 33.86 -5.61 20.02
CA LEU A 385 34.87 -5.58 21.06
C LEU A 385 34.68 -6.72 22.08
N VAL A 386 33.47 -6.87 22.62
CA VAL A 386 33.15 -7.93 23.59
C VAL A 386 33.38 -9.31 22.99
N TYR A 387 33.00 -9.51 21.72
CA TYR A 387 33.18 -10.76 21.00
C TYR A 387 34.68 -11.09 20.82
N SER A 388 35.49 -10.13 20.36
CA SER A 388 36.93 -10.32 20.19
C SER A 388 37.65 -10.59 21.50
N VAL A 389 37.32 -9.87 22.58
CA VAL A 389 37.89 -10.10 23.91
C VAL A 389 37.50 -11.48 24.45
N GLY A 390 36.22 -11.86 24.32
CA GLY A 390 35.73 -13.16 24.78
C GLY A 390 36.40 -14.33 24.06
N LEU A 391 36.57 -14.26 22.73
CA LEU A 391 37.32 -15.27 21.97
C LEU A 391 38.81 -15.30 22.35
N GLY A 392 39.43 -14.15 22.61
CA GLY A 392 40.82 -14.07 23.10
C GLY A 392 41.00 -14.77 24.46
N VAL A 393 40.03 -14.61 25.36
CA VAL A 393 40.02 -15.30 26.66
C VAL A 393 39.82 -16.82 26.50
N ILE A 394 38.87 -17.25 25.67
CA ILE A 394 38.56 -18.67 25.44
C ILE A 394 39.71 -19.40 24.73
N SER A 395 40.35 -18.75 23.75
CA SER A 395 41.50 -19.32 23.02
C SER A 395 42.76 -19.43 23.89
N GLY A 396 42.83 -18.72 25.02
CA GLY A 396 43.92 -18.83 25.99
C GLY A 396 45.16 -18.03 25.61
N TRP A 397 44.99 -16.87 24.98
CA TRP A 397 46.05 -15.97 24.46
C TRP A 397 47.18 -15.64 25.45
N ARG A 398 46.96 -15.82 26.76
CA ARG A 398 47.99 -15.64 27.80
C ARG A 398 49.09 -16.72 27.84
N ARG A 399 48.95 -17.88 27.18
CA ARG A 399 49.95 -18.97 27.29
C ARG A 399 51.05 -18.95 26.24
N THR A 400 50.94 -18.16 25.18
CA THR A 400 51.89 -18.23 24.03
C THR A 400 52.97 -17.14 24.04
N PHE A 401 52.78 -16.03 24.77
CA PHE A 401 53.71 -14.88 24.72
C PHE A 401 54.83 -14.90 25.78
N PHE A 402 54.79 -15.80 26.77
CA PHE A 402 55.77 -15.84 27.88
C PHE A 402 56.73 -17.04 27.86
N LEU A 403 56.79 -17.80 26.76
CA LEU A 403 57.71 -18.92 26.60
C LEU A 403 58.54 -18.79 25.31
N GLN A 404 59.26 -17.67 25.17
CA GLN A 404 60.54 -17.66 24.45
C GLN A 404 61.63 -17.28 25.45
N ARG A 405 62.10 -18.27 26.22
CA ARG A 405 63.43 -18.19 26.82
C ARG A 405 64.44 -18.53 25.72
N PRO A 406 65.46 -17.70 25.47
CA PRO A 406 66.50 -18.03 24.50
C PRO A 406 67.29 -19.22 25.05
N VAL A 407 67.38 -20.29 24.26
CA VAL A 407 68.32 -21.39 24.51
C VAL A 407 69.71 -20.84 24.20
N ARG A 408 70.58 -20.84 25.21
CA ARG A 408 72.04 -20.70 25.04
C ARG A 408 72.63 -22.04 24.68
#